data_AF-A0ABD4HMJ2-F1
#
_entry.id   AF-A0ABD4HMJ2-F1
#
_cell.length_a   1.000
_cell.length_b   1.000
_cell.length_c   1.000
_cell.angle_alpha   90.00
_cell.angle_beta   90.00
_cell.angle_gamma   90.00
#
_symmetry.space_group_name_H-M   'P 1'
#
loop_
_entity.id
_entity.type
_entity.pdbx_description
1 polymer ?
#
loop_
_entity_poly.entity_id
_entity_poly.type
_entity_poly.pdbx_seq_one_letter_code
_entity_poly.pdbx_strand_id
1 'polypeptide(L)'
;MKKTNKKEQVFERFGMIASKLGNQIHMRTLRDAFATFMPFMMLAGFVTLINYVILEPTGFMGKIVKPETLMKVQEIGMSIANGTLSITTLLVVAAVSYHMCVSRNYTNHIAAVLVSISTFIVLTPMKMMFTPENAKKAIEVTGVIPGSHTGASGMFVGIFVGLVATELFIKLSTNEKLQIKLSGNIPPAVLKSFNVLIPIMITVTGFAILSFAVNQLFNMDVNGVITKAITGPLSHITTGLPGFILITSIANLFFGFGIHQAVISGSLLDPFL
;
A
#
# COMPACT_ATOMS: atom_id res chain seq x y z
N MET A 1 28.67 36.76 -21.96
CA MET A 1 27.98 35.49 -21.64
C MET A 1 29.03 34.39 -21.45
N LYS A 2 29.31 33.99 -20.20
CA LYS A 2 30.19 32.84 -19.94
C LYS A 2 29.50 31.58 -20.48
N LYS A 3 30.15 30.85 -21.39
CA LYS A 3 29.68 29.53 -21.83
C LYS A 3 29.68 28.61 -20.61
N THR A 4 28.50 28.28 -20.09
CA THR A 4 28.31 27.29 -19.03
C THR A 4 29.05 26.02 -19.43
N ASN A 5 29.93 25.53 -18.56
CA ASN A 5 30.78 24.38 -18.86
C ASN A 5 29.89 23.14 -19.07
N LYS A 6 30.28 22.21 -19.95
CA LYS A 6 29.46 21.02 -20.27
C LYS A 6 29.08 20.22 -19.00
N LYS A 7 29.94 20.24 -17.98
CA LYS A 7 29.68 19.65 -16.65
C LYS A 7 28.59 20.37 -15.85
N GLU A 8 28.58 21.70 -15.87
CA GLU A 8 27.55 22.52 -15.20
C GLU A 8 26.19 22.32 -15.87
N GLN A 9 26.13 22.25 -17.20
CA GLN A 9 24.88 21.97 -17.93
C GLN A 9 24.31 20.58 -17.60
N VAL A 10 25.16 19.57 -17.44
CA VAL A 10 24.74 18.23 -17.02
C VAL A 10 24.20 18.29 -15.59
N PHE A 11 24.91 18.95 -14.67
CA PHE A 11 24.49 19.09 -13.28
C PHE A 11 23.15 19.82 -13.14
N GLU A 12 22.94 20.92 -13.86
CA GLU A 12 21.67 21.65 -13.90
C GLU A 12 20.52 20.78 -14.44
N ARG A 13 20.75 20.03 -15.52
CA ARG A 13 19.76 19.11 -16.07
C ARG A 13 19.39 18.00 -15.08
N PHE A 14 20.37 17.43 -14.39
CA PHE A 14 20.12 16.43 -13.36
C PHE A 14 19.33 17.01 -12.18
N GLY A 15 19.68 18.21 -11.71
CA GLY A 15 18.92 18.91 -10.68
C GLY A 15 17.46 19.17 -11.08
N MET A 16 17.21 19.57 -12.33
CA MET A 16 15.85 19.74 -12.86
C MET A 16 15.06 18.43 -12.88
N ILE A 17 15.69 17.32 -13.27
CA ILE A 17 15.05 16.00 -13.27
C ILE A 17 14.72 15.56 -11.84
N ALA A 18 15.68 15.69 -10.91
CA ALA A 18 15.49 15.35 -9.51
C ALA A 18 14.34 16.14 -8.88
N SER A 19 14.28 17.45 -9.13
CA SER A 19 13.18 18.30 -8.68
C SER A 19 11.83 17.90 -9.28
N LYS A 20 11.76 17.61 -10.58
CA LYS A 20 10.52 17.13 -11.21
C LYS A 20 10.04 15.81 -10.64
N LEU A 21 10.96 14.86 -10.40
CA LEU A 21 10.61 13.56 -9.85
C LEU A 21 10.18 13.66 -8.39
N GLY A 22 10.93 14.41 -7.57
CA GLY A 22 10.62 14.61 -6.16
C GLY A 22 9.31 15.38 -5.93
N ASN A 23 8.93 16.25 -6.88
CA ASN A 23 7.66 16.98 -6.84
C ASN A 23 6.51 16.25 -7.53
N GLN A 24 6.73 15.08 -8.14
CA GLN A 24 5.66 14.33 -8.78
C GLN A 24 4.64 13.88 -7.71
N ILE A 25 3.36 14.12 -7.99
CA ILE A 25 2.28 14.03 -6.99
C ILE A 25 2.13 12.63 -6.35
N HIS A 26 2.26 11.56 -7.12
CA HIS A 26 2.18 10.18 -6.68
C HIS A 26 3.40 9.80 -5.85
N MET A 27 4.61 10.19 -6.27
CA MET A 27 5.84 9.94 -5.48
C MET A 27 5.77 10.63 -4.11
N ARG A 28 5.29 11.87 -4.09
CA ARG A 28 5.06 12.63 -2.86
C ARG A 28 4.01 11.97 -1.98
N THR A 29 2.90 11.54 -2.58
CA THR A 29 1.81 10.82 -1.90
C THR A 29 2.33 9.52 -1.26
N LEU A 30 3.13 8.73 -1.98
CA LEU A 30 3.71 7.50 -1.46
C LEU A 30 4.65 7.79 -0.29
N ARG A 31 5.57 8.73 -0.45
CA ARG A 31 6.46 9.18 0.64
C ARG A 31 5.68 9.53 1.91
N ASP A 32 4.65 10.37 1.78
CA ASP A 32 3.88 10.85 2.94
C ASP A 32 3.03 9.73 3.56
N ALA A 33 2.51 8.81 2.73
CA ALA A 33 1.81 7.61 3.17
C ALA A 33 2.72 6.65 3.94
N PHE A 34 3.90 6.33 3.41
CA PHE A 34 4.87 5.47 4.08
C PHE A 34 5.40 6.09 5.37
N ALA A 35 5.63 7.41 5.40
CA ALA A 35 5.98 8.11 6.63
C ALA A 35 4.89 7.99 7.72
N THR A 36 3.62 8.01 7.32
CA THR A 36 2.48 7.83 8.24
C THR A 36 2.36 6.39 8.74
N PHE A 37 2.71 5.42 7.89
CA PHE A 37 2.65 3.99 8.20
C PHE A 37 3.85 3.49 9.02
N MET A 38 5.00 4.17 8.95
CA MET A 38 6.26 3.77 9.59
C MET A 38 6.17 3.39 11.08
N PRO A 39 5.42 4.12 11.95
CA PRO A 39 5.28 3.72 13.36
C PRO A 39 4.64 2.34 13.56
N PHE A 40 3.73 1.93 12.66
CA PHE A 40 3.11 0.59 12.71
C PHE A 40 4.12 -0.50 12.39
N MET A 41 4.98 -0.27 11.39
CA MET A 41 6.06 -1.21 11.04
C MET A 41 7.11 -1.32 12.15
N MET A 42 7.44 -0.21 12.79
CA MET A 42 8.34 -0.23 13.95
C MET A 42 7.75 -1.07 15.09
N LEU A 43 6.50 -0.82 15.47
CA LEU A 43 5.80 -1.60 16.50
C LEU A 43 5.78 -3.09 16.13
N ALA A 44 5.39 -3.41 14.89
CA ALA A 44 5.35 -4.78 14.40
C ALA A 44 6.71 -5.49 14.49
N GLY A 45 7.78 -4.82 14.07
CA GLY A 45 9.14 -5.35 14.14
C GLY A 45 9.60 -5.60 15.58
N PHE A 46 9.40 -4.65 16.48
CA PHE A 46 9.75 -4.80 17.90
C PHE A 46 8.99 -5.95 18.55
N VAL A 47 7.68 -6.05 18.31
CA VAL A 47 6.86 -7.11 18.88
C VAL A 47 7.22 -8.47 18.30
N THR A 48 7.50 -8.54 16.99
CA THR A 48 7.96 -9.78 16.33
C THR A 48 9.28 -10.26 16.94
N LEU A 49 10.23 -9.35 17.16
CA LEU A 49 11.49 -9.67 17.83
C LEU A 49 11.26 -10.21 19.25
N ILE A 50 10.43 -9.53 20.05
CA ILE A 50 10.13 -9.98 21.41
C ILE A 50 9.48 -11.37 21.38
N ASN A 51 8.48 -11.57 20.53
CA ASN A 51 7.76 -12.84 20.47
C ASN A 51 8.63 -14.01 20.03
N TYR A 52 9.37 -13.86 18.93
CA TYR A 52 10.04 -14.99 18.27
C TYR A 52 11.53 -15.11 18.61
N VAL A 53 12.10 -14.16 19.35
CA VAL A 53 13.49 -14.24 19.82
C VAL A 53 13.56 -14.29 21.35
N ILE A 54 12.85 -13.38 22.03
CA ILE A 54 12.92 -13.27 23.49
C ILE A 54 12.01 -14.28 24.18
N LEU A 55 10.75 -14.39 23.74
CA LEU A 55 9.73 -15.25 24.32
C LEU A 55 9.66 -16.64 23.67
N GLU A 56 10.63 -16.98 22.82
CA GLU A 56 10.68 -18.27 22.14
C GLU A 56 10.72 -19.41 23.18
N PRO A 57 9.73 -20.33 23.22
CA PRO A 57 9.63 -21.35 24.26
C PRO A 57 10.81 -22.33 24.29
N THR A 58 11.46 -22.52 23.15
CA THR A 58 12.68 -23.34 23.02
C THR A 58 13.98 -22.55 23.21
N GLY A 59 13.88 -21.22 23.34
CA GLY A 59 14.99 -20.29 23.43
C GLY A 59 15.57 -20.16 24.84
N PHE A 60 16.37 -19.12 25.05
CA PHE A 60 17.02 -18.87 26.35
C PHE A 60 16.00 -18.65 27.47
N MET A 61 14.89 -17.99 27.18
CA MET A 61 13.86 -17.67 28.16
C MET A 61 13.06 -18.91 28.57
N GLY A 62 12.93 -19.90 27.70
CA GLY A 62 12.33 -21.21 28.00
C GLY A 62 13.11 -22.03 29.04
N LYS A 63 14.37 -21.67 29.31
CA LYS A 63 15.17 -22.26 30.40
C LYS A 63 14.87 -21.64 31.77
N ILE A 64 14.24 -20.46 31.79
CA ILE A 64 13.98 -19.66 33.00
C ILE A 64 12.49 -19.67 33.34
N VAL A 65 11.64 -19.53 32.32
CA VAL A 65 10.19 -19.47 32.42
C VAL A 65 9.59 -20.70 31.74
N LYS A 66 8.52 -21.24 32.31
CA LYS A 66 7.82 -22.40 31.74
C LYS A 66 7.35 -22.10 30.30
N PRO A 67 7.60 -23.00 29.34
CA PRO A 67 7.18 -22.85 27.94
C PRO A 67 5.71 -22.46 27.77
N GLU A 68 4.81 -23.04 28.57
CA GLU A 68 3.37 -22.77 28.47
C GLU A 68 3.01 -21.33 28.85
N THR A 69 3.76 -20.74 29.79
CA THR A 69 3.59 -19.33 30.16
C THR A 69 4.08 -18.42 29.05
N LEU A 70 5.21 -18.74 28.42
CA LEU A 70 5.76 -17.97 27.31
C LEU A 70 4.80 -17.97 26.12
N MET A 71 4.23 -19.13 25.76
CA MET A 71 3.24 -19.24 24.70
C MET A 71 2.00 -18.36 24.95
N LYS A 72 1.50 -18.33 26.18
CA LYS A 72 0.37 -17.44 26.54
C LYS A 72 0.73 -15.96 26.41
N VAL A 73 1.94 -15.56 26.79
CA VAL A 73 2.39 -14.17 26.66
C VAL A 73 2.61 -13.80 25.19
N GLN A 74 3.06 -14.75 24.35
CA GLN A 74 3.20 -14.56 22.91
C GLN A 74 1.86 -14.20 22.24
N GLU A 75 0.70 -14.58 22.80
CA GLU A 75 -0.62 -14.20 22.25
C GLU A 75 -0.81 -12.68 22.16
N ILE A 76 -0.22 -11.91 23.09
CA ILE A 76 -0.23 -10.44 23.05
C ILE A 76 0.44 -9.96 21.75
N GLY A 77 1.65 -10.48 21.48
CA GLY A 77 2.37 -10.07 20.28
C GLY A 77 1.76 -10.61 19.00
N MET A 78 1.10 -11.78 19.03
CA MET A 78 0.33 -12.29 17.89
C MET A 78 -0.86 -11.38 17.57
N SER A 79 -1.57 -10.89 18.60
CA SER A 79 -2.68 -9.94 18.41
C SER A 79 -2.20 -8.63 17.77
N ILE A 80 -1.07 -8.08 18.24
CA ILE A 80 -0.47 -6.87 17.66
C ILE A 80 -0.01 -7.14 16.22
N ALA A 81 0.65 -8.27 15.94
CA ALA A 81 1.06 -8.65 14.58
C ALA A 81 -0.15 -8.77 13.64
N ASN A 82 -1.27 -9.32 14.12
CA ASN A 82 -2.51 -9.39 13.36
C ASN A 82 -3.09 -8.00 13.04
N GLY A 83 -3.02 -7.07 14.00
CA GLY A 83 -3.45 -5.68 13.81
C GLY A 83 -2.48 -4.80 13.02
N THR A 84 -1.31 -5.30 12.65
CA THR A 84 -0.26 -4.53 11.95
C THR A 84 0.22 -5.23 10.68
N LEU A 85 0.98 -6.32 10.81
CA LEU A 85 1.56 -7.08 9.70
C LEU A 85 0.48 -7.71 8.81
N SER A 86 -0.54 -8.34 9.41
CA SER A 86 -1.56 -9.07 8.64
C SER A 86 -2.52 -8.17 7.86
N ILE A 87 -2.56 -6.86 8.19
CA ILE A 87 -3.40 -5.85 7.51
C ILE A 87 -2.59 -4.70 6.90
N THR A 88 -1.28 -4.87 6.77
CA THR A 88 -0.35 -3.83 6.29
C THR A 88 -0.80 -3.22 4.96
N THR A 89 -1.25 -4.02 4.00
CA THR A 89 -1.75 -3.53 2.71
C THR A 89 -2.96 -2.63 2.87
N LEU A 90 -3.88 -2.98 3.78
CA LEU A 90 -5.07 -2.17 4.04
C LEU A 90 -4.72 -0.81 4.65
N LEU A 91 -3.75 -0.79 5.58
CA LEU A 91 -3.22 0.43 6.18
C LEU A 91 -2.57 1.32 5.10
N VAL A 92 -1.80 0.72 4.18
CA VAL A 92 -1.17 1.42 3.06
C VAL A 92 -2.22 1.96 2.09
N VAL A 93 -3.25 1.20 1.72
CA VAL A 93 -4.36 1.69 0.86
C VAL A 93 -4.98 2.95 1.47
N ALA A 94 -5.28 2.91 2.77
CA ALA A 94 -5.88 4.03 3.48
C ALA A 94 -4.96 5.26 3.51
N ALA A 95 -3.68 5.05 3.87
CA ALA A 95 -2.69 6.12 3.94
C ALA A 95 -2.43 6.76 2.56
N VAL A 96 -2.24 5.95 1.52
CA VAL A 96 -2.03 6.42 0.14
C VAL A 96 -3.24 7.19 -0.35
N SER A 97 -4.46 6.67 -0.13
CA SER A 97 -5.68 7.37 -0.52
C SER A 97 -5.84 8.71 0.20
N TYR A 98 -5.55 8.76 1.50
CA TYR A 98 -5.63 10.00 2.27
C TYR A 98 -4.65 11.06 1.72
N HIS A 99 -3.39 10.68 1.54
CA HIS A 99 -2.35 11.59 1.05
C HIS A 99 -2.54 11.98 -0.42
N MET A 100 -3.20 11.14 -1.22
CA MET A 100 -3.63 11.50 -2.58
C MET A 100 -4.68 12.62 -2.53
N CYS A 101 -5.66 12.54 -1.63
CA CYS A 101 -6.65 13.61 -1.43
C CYS A 101 -5.98 14.93 -1.02
N VAL A 102 -5.05 14.88 -0.05
CA VAL A 102 -4.28 16.05 0.38
C VAL A 102 -3.52 16.65 -0.80
N SER A 103 -2.82 15.81 -1.56
CA SER A 103 -2.02 16.24 -2.72
C SER A 103 -2.88 16.84 -3.85
N ARG A 104 -4.14 16.43 -3.96
CA ARG A 104 -5.12 16.93 -4.94
C ARG A 104 -6.04 18.04 -4.40
N ASN A 105 -5.86 18.47 -3.15
CA ASN A 105 -6.76 19.41 -2.46
C ASN A 105 -8.24 18.95 -2.43
N TYR A 106 -8.48 17.63 -2.40
CA TYR A 106 -9.84 17.08 -2.32
C TYR A 106 -10.30 16.99 -0.86
N THR A 107 -11.46 17.58 -0.55
CA THR A 107 -11.86 17.82 0.85
C THR A 107 -12.57 16.65 1.51
N ASN A 108 -13.21 15.75 0.75
CA ASN A 108 -13.93 14.60 1.30
C ASN A 108 -13.02 13.36 1.46
N HIS A 109 -11.95 13.52 2.23
CA HIS A 109 -10.90 12.50 2.43
C HIS A 109 -11.47 11.14 2.85
N ILE A 110 -12.42 11.13 3.80
CA ILE A 110 -12.98 9.89 4.33
C ILE A 110 -13.72 9.08 3.27
N ALA A 111 -14.48 9.72 2.36
CA ALA A 111 -15.16 9.02 1.30
C ALA A 111 -14.16 8.35 0.34
N ALA A 112 -13.07 9.04 -0.01
CA ALA A 112 -12.03 8.47 -0.87
C ALA A 112 -11.32 7.28 -0.21
N VAL A 113 -10.99 7.37 1.08
CA VAL A 113 -10.38 6.27 1.84
C VAL A 113 -11.32 5.05 1.91
N LEU A 114 -12.60 5.26 2.18
CA LEU A 114 -13.58 4.16 2.22
C LEU A 114 -13.76 3.50 0.84
N VAL A 115 -13.77 4.30 -0.23
CA VAL A 115 -13.87 3.79 -1.62
C VAL A 115 -12.66 2.99 -2.01
N SER A 116 -11.45 3.47 -1.71
CA SER A 116 -10.21 2.74 -2.03
C SER A 116 -10.10 1.43 -1.25
N ILE A 117 -10.45 1.42 0.04
CA ILE A 117 -10.55 0.19 0.84
C ILE A 117 -11.57 -0.78 0.23
N SER A 118 -12.78 -0.32 -0.06
CA SER A 118 -13.83 -1.16 -0.68
C SER A 118 -13.38 -1.72 -2.02
N THR A 119 -12.75 -0.88 -2.84
CA THR A 119 -12.19 -1.26 -4.15
C THR A 119 -11.09 -2.31 -4.02
N PHE A 120 -10.23 -2.20 -3.01
CA PHE A 120 -9.19 -3.19 -2.73
C PHE A 120 -9.81 -4.55 -2.36
N ILE A 121 -10.85 -4.56 -1.53
CA ILE A 121 -11.57 -5.79 -1.19
C ILE A 121 -12.28 -6.39 -2.42
N VAL A 122 -12.83 -5.57 -3.32
CA VAL A 122 -13.42 -6.04 -4.58
C VAL A 122 -12.41 -6.75 -5.50
N LEU A 123 -11.14 -6.34 -5.48
CA LEU A 123 -10.07 -7.02 -6.21
C LEU A 123 -9.51 -8.25 -5.47
N THR A 124 -9.88 -8.44 -4.20
CA THR A 124 -9.37 -9.52 -3.35
C THR A 124 -10.32 -10.70 -3.41
N PRO A 125 -9.84 -11.90 -3.79
CA PRO A 125 -10.71 -13.09 -3.81
C PRO A 125 -11.16 -13.45 -2.39
N MET A 126 -12.47 -13.59 -2.18
CA MET A 126 -13.05 -14.01 -0.90
C MET A 126 -13.02 -15.53 -0.71
N LYS A 127 -11.89 -16.14 -1.06
CA LYS A 127 -11.64 -17.57 -0.96
C LYS A 127 -10.15 -17.88 -0.89
N MET A 128 -9.80 -18.99 -0.25
CA MET A 128 -8.43 -19.50 -0.20
C MET A 128 -8.38 -21.02 -0.24
N MET A 129 -7.26 -21.57 -0.71
CA MET A 129 -6.99 -22.99 -0.62
C MET A 129 -6.25 -23.28 0.68
N PHE A 130 -6.82 -24.12 1.54
CA PHE A 130 -6.21 -24.56 2.79
C PHE A 130 -5.86 -26.05 2.71
N THR A 131 -4.65 -26.41 3.09
CA THR A 131 -4.25 -27.83 3.19
C THR A 131 -4.07 -28.16 4.66
N PRO A 132 -4.99 -28.95 5.27
CA PRO A 132 -4.83 -29.39 6.65
C PRO A 132 -3.52 -30.16 6.86
N GLU A 133 -3.00 -30.12 8.08
CA GLU A 133 -1.84 -30.92 8.45
C GLU A 133 -2.14 -32.41 8.21
N ASN A 134 -1.22 -33.11 7.55
CA ASN A 134 -1.36 -34.51 7.08
C ASN A 134 -2.34 -34.74 5.91
N ALA A 135 -2.94 -33.70 5.31
CA ALA A 135 -3.74 -33.83 4.10
C ALA A 135 -2.90 -33.67 2.83
N LYS A 136 -3.19 -34.47 1.79
CA LYS A 136 -2.54 -34.36 0.46
C LYS A 136 -3.30 -33.45 -0.51
N LYS A 137 -4.54 -33.08 -0.18
CA LYS A 137 -5.41 -32.25 -1.04
C LYS A 137 -5.78 -30.98 -0.32
N ALA A 138 -5.66 -29.86 -1.03
CA ALA A 138 -6.15 -28.58 -0.57
C ALA A 138 -7.68 -28.53 -0.67
N ILE A 139 -8.31 -27.87 0.30
CA ILE A 139 -9.74 -27.63 0.40
C ILE A 139 -9.98 -26.15 0.14
N GLU A 140 -10.97 -25.81 -0.69
CA GLU A 140 -11.38 -24.42 -0.88
C GLU A 140 -12.21 -23.95 0.31
N VAL A 141 -11.78 -22.85 0.94
CA VAL A 141 -12.50 -22.16 2.01
C VAL A 141 -13.03 -20.86 1.42
N THR A 142 -14.35 -20.65 1.46
CA THR A 142 -15.03 -19.46 0.92
C THR A 142 -15.49 -18.52 2.04
N GLY A 143 -15.75 -17.26 1.70
CA GLY A 143 -16.22 -16.25 2.66
C GLY A 143 -15.13 -15.68 3.58
N VAL A 144 -13.86 -15.90 3.24
CA VAL A 144 -12.70 -15.42 4.01
C VAL A 144 -11.85 -14.48 3.17
N ILE A 145 -11.25 -13.47 3.82
CA ILE A 145 -10.22 -12.63 3.20
C ILE A 145 -8.87 -13.30 3.44
N PRO A 146 -8.14 -13.71 2.40
CA PRO A 146 -6.85 -14.36 2.59
C PRO A 146 -5.82 -13.36 3.12
N GLY A 147 -5.18 -13.69 4.23
CA GLY A 147 -4.15 -12.84 4.86
C GLY A 147 -2.95 -12.54 3.94
N SER A 148 -2.71 -13.39 2.93
CA SER A 148 -1.69 -13.17 1.89
C SER A 148 -1.94 -11.91 1.05
N HIS A 149 -3.19 -11.43 0.95
CA HIS A 149 -3.51 -10.21 0.22
C HIS A 149 -3.52 -8.97 1.14
N THR A 150 -3.95 -9.11 2.39
CA THR A 150 -4.02 -7.98 3.33
C THR A 150 -2.68 -7.70 4.02
N GLY A 151 -1.79 -8.68 4.11
CA GLY A 151 -0.43 -8.53 4.61
C GLY A 151 0.53 -7.91 3.58
N ALA A 152 1.82 -7.88 3.88
CA ALA A 152 2.83 -7.19 3.06
C ALA A 152 2.90 -7.65 1.59
N SER A 153 2.60 -8.92 1.29
CA SER A 153 2.63 -9.44 -0.09
C SER A 153 1.62 -8.77 -1.03
N GLY A 154 0.54 -8.18 -0.50
CA GLY A 154 -0.44 -7.44 -1.30
C GLY A 154 -0.12 -5.95 -1.48
N MET A 155 0.97 -5.44 -0.89
CA MET A 155 1.18 -4.01 -0.72
C MET A 155 1.24 -3.26 -2.05
N PHE A 156 1.86 -3.86 -3.07
CA PHE A 156 1.93 -3.25 -4.40
C PHE A 156 0.55 -3.06 -5.04
N VAL A 157 -0.35 -4.03 -4.88
CA VAL A 157 -1.74 -3.89 -5.34
C VAL A 157 -2.48 -2.87 -4.49
N GLY A 158 -2.25 -2.86 -3.18
CA GLY A 158 -2.81 -1.84 -2.30
C GLY A 158 -2.41 -0.43 -2.71
N ILE A 159 -1.14 -0.21 -3.06
CA ILE A 159 -0.64 1.05 -3.59
C ILE A 159 -1.32 1.39 -4.91
N PHE A 160 -1.38 0.43 -5.85
CA PHE A 160 -2.07 0.63 -7.12
C PHE A 160 -3.52 1.07 -6.91
N VAL A 161 -4.25 0.40 -6.03
CA VAL A 161 -5.64 0.76 -5.71
C VAL A 161 -5.72 2.11 -5.02
N GLY A 162 -4.91 2.35 -3.99
CA GLY A 162 -4.89 3.60 -3.23
C GLY A 162 -4.54 4.82 -4.09
N LEU A 163 -3.77 4.65 -5.16
CA LEU A 163 -3.50 5.70 -6.14
C LEU A 163 -4.63 5.79 -7.19
N VAL A 164 -4.88 4.71 -7.92
CA VAL A 164 -5.72 4.72 -9.13
C VAL A 164 -7.20 4.82 -8.81
N ALA A 165 -7.70 4.05 -7.84
CA ALA A 165 -9.10 4.12 -7.45
C ALA A 165 -9.43 5.48 -6.83
N THR A 166 -8.52 6.02 -6.02
CA THR A 166 -8.68 7.34 -5.41
C THR A 166 -8.63 8.46 -6.45
N GLU A 167 -7.70 8.42 -7.40
CA GLU A 167 -7.62 9.39 -8.49
C GLU A 167 -8.90 9.37 -9.36
N LEU A 168 -9.37 8.16 -9.71
CA LEU A 168 -10.63 7.99 -10.45
C LEU A 168 -11.81 8.55 -9.65
N PHE A 169 -11.93 8.19 -8.37
CA PHE A 169 -12.99 8.65 -7.49
C PHE A 169 -13.00 10.18 -7.35
N ILE A 170 -11.84 10.81 -7.13
CA ILE A 170 -11.73 12.27 -7.03
C ILE A 170 -12.20 12.91 -8.34
N LYS A 171 -11.69 12.44 -9.48
CA LYS A 171 -12.06 12.96 -10.79
C LYS A 171 -13.57 12.90 -11.03
N LEU A 172 -14.20 11.76 -10.72
CA LEU A 172 -15.65 11.60 -10.83
C LEU A 172 -16.40 12.48 -9.83
N SER A 173 -15.91 12.59 -8.59
CA SER A 173 -16.54 13.40 -7.54
C SER A 173 -16.49 14.90 -7.80
N THR A 174 -15.49 15.37 -8.56
CA THR A 174 -15.41 16.79 -8.98
C THR A 174 -16.33 17.13 -10.16
N ASN A 175 -16.93 16.12 -10.81
CA ASN A 175 -17.86 16.35 -11.91
C ASN A 175 -19.26 16.62 -11.37
N GLU A 176 -19.73 17.86 -11.51
CA GLU A 176 -21.06 18.28 -11.04
C GLU A 176 -22.22 17.45 -11.63
N LYS A 177 -22.06 16.90 -12.84
CA LYS A 177 -23.11 16.05 -13.47
C LYS A 177 -23.29 14.71 -12.78
N LEU A 178 -22.30 14.28 -11.99
CA LEU A 178 -22.35 13.04 -11.23
C LEU A 178 -22.75 13.29 -9.76
N GLN A 179 -22.99 14.54 -9.36
CA GLN A 179 -23.39 14.88 -8.00
C GLN A 179 -24.92 14.89 -7.87
N ILE A 180 -25.43 14.21 -6.84
CA ILE A 180 -26.85 14.27 -6.48
C ILE A 180 -27.07 15.46 -5.55
N LYS A 181 -27.44 16.61 -6.13
CA LYS A 181 -27.73 17.84 -5.39
C LYS A 181 -29.13 17.77 -4.79
N LEU A 182 -29.22 17.53 -3.48
CA LEU A 182 -30.48 17.58 -2.74
C LEU A 182 -30.80 19.02 -2.32
N SER A 183 -32.08 19.41 -2.34
CA SER A 183 -32.57 20.71 -1.87
C SER A 183 -33.28 20.59 -0.51
N GLY A 184 -33.42 21.71 0.20
CA GLY A 184 -34.08 21.78 1.51
C GLY A 184 -33.11 21.76 2.69
N ASN A 185 -33.65 21.62 3.90
CA ASN A 185 -32.91 21.75 5.15
C ASN A 185 -32.23 20.43 5.57
N ILE A 186 -31.37 19.90 4.72
CA ILE A 186 -30.70 18.61 4.90
C ILE A 186 -29.33 18.83 5.56
N PRO A 187 -28.94 18.05 6.59
CA PRO A 187 -27.64 18.17 7.24
C PRO A 187 -26.46 18.08 6.26
N PRO A 188 -25.40 18.89 6.41
CA PRO A 188 -24.26 18.93 5.48
C PRO A 188 -23.57 17.57 5.24
N ALA A 189 -23.53 16.70 6.26
CA ALA A 189 -22.95 15.38 6.14
C ALA A 189 -23.71 14.49 5.15
N VAL A 190 -25.05 14.57 5.16
CA VAL A 190 -25.90 13.80 4.24
C VAL A 190 -25.70 14.30 2.80
N LEU A 191 -25.67 15.62 2.60
CA LEU A 191 -25.39 16.21 1.28
C LEU A 191 -24.04 15.73 0.71
N LYS A 192 -22.98 15.71 1.54
CA LYS A 192 -21.66 15.21 1.11
C LYS A 192 -21.69 13.75 0.68
N SER A 193 -22.43 12.89 1.38
CA SER A 193 -22.56 11.47 1.02
C SER A 193 -23.31 11.26 -0.29
N PHE A 194 -24.43 11.96 -0.50
CA PHE A 194 -25.20 11.86 -1.75
C PHE A 194 -24.45 12.43 -2.95
N ASN A 195 -23.70 13.52 -2.77
CA ASN A 195 -22.89 14.12 -3.83
C ASN A 195 -21.84 13.15 -4.41
N VAL A 196 -21.37 12.19 -3.61
CA VAL A 196 -20.37 11.21 -4.07
C VAL A 196 -20.95 9.85 -4.40
N LEU A 197 -22.26 9.62 -4.25
CA LEU A 197 -22.88 8.30 -4.43
C LEU A 197 -22.61 7.69 -5.82
N ILE A 198 -22.87 8.46 -6.89
CA ILE A 198 -22.62 7.99 -8.27
C ILE A 198 -21.11 7.77 -8.52
N PRO A 199 -20.20 8.69 -8.13
CA PRO A 199 -18.75 8.45 -8.17
C PRO A 199 -18.32 7.15 -7.47
N ILE A 200 -18.88 6.85 -6.29
CA ILE A 200 -18.63 5.60 -5.56
C ILE A 200 -19.07 4.40 -6.41
N MET A 201 -20.32 4.40 -6.89
CA MET A 201 -20.89 3.30 -7.68
C MET A 201 -20.06 3.02 -8.92
N ILE A 202 -19.67 4.06 -9.67
CA ILE A 202 -18.86 3.92 -10.89
C ILE A 202 -17.48 3.36 -10.55
N THR A 203 -16.82 3.88 -9.51
CA THR A 203 -15.47 3.45 -9.14
C THR A 203 -15.46 1.98 -8.73
N VAL A 204 -16.29 1.59 -7.77
CA VAL A 204 -16.32 0.22 -7.23
C VAL A 204 -16.76 -0.77 -8.30
N THR A 205 -17.80 -0.44 -9.08
CA THR A 205 -18.28 -1.30 -10.17
C THR A 205 -17.25 -1.46 -11.28
N GLY A 206 -16.55 -0.37 -11.64
CA GLY A 206 -15.49 -0.42 -12.65
C GLY A 206 -14.36 -1.37 -12.27
N PHE A 207 -13.93 -1.34 -11.02
CA PHE A 207 -12.93 -2.27 -10.51
C PHE A 207 -13.47 -3.70 -10.33
N ALA A 208 -14.76 -3.88 -10.03
CA ALA A 208 -15.38 -5.20 -10.03
C ALA A 208 -15.37 -5.84 -11.42
N ILE A 209 -15.71 -5.06 -12.45
CA ILE A 209 -15.64 -5.50 -13.86
C ILE A 209 -14.19 -5.83 -14.24
N LEU A 210 -13.22 -5.01 -13.82
CA LEU A 210 -11.79 -5.31 -14.02
C LEU A 210 -11.39 -6.64 -13.35
N SER A 211 -11.77 -6.84 -12.09
CA SER A 211 -11.52 -8.08 -11.34
C SER A 211 -12.06 -9.30 -12.08
N PHE A 212 -13.31 -9.23 -12.53
CA PHE A 212 -13.96 -10.27 -13.31
C PHE A 212 -13.22 -10.54 -14.62
N ALA A 213 -12.92 -9.49 -15.40
CA ALA A 213 -12.22 -9.62 -16.68
C ALA A 213 -10.84 -10.26 -16.51
N VAL A 214 -10.06 -9.84 -15.50
CA VAL A 214 -8.74 -10.41 -15.21
C VAL A 214 -8.86 -11.90 -14.85
N ASN A 215 -9.83 -12.26 -14.02
CA ASN A 215 -10.06 -13.66 -13.66
C ASN A 215 -10.39 -14.51 -14.90
N GLN A 216 -11.29 -14.05 -15.76
CA GLN A 216 -11.70 -14.77 -16.98
C GLN A 216 -10.58 -14.88 -18.02
N LEU A 217 -9.74 -13.85 -18.17
CA LEU A 217 -8.68 -13.82 -19.18
C LEU A 217 -7.43 -14.59 -18.75
N PHE A 218 -7.09 -14.57 -17.47
CA PHE A 218 -5.80 -15.08 -16.98
C PHE A 218 -5.91 -16.28 -16.02
N ASN A 219 -7.13 -16.67 -15.60
CA ASN A 219 -7.35 -17.67 -14.54
C ASN A 219 -6.58 -17.35 -13.24
N MET A 220 -6.37 -16.06 -12.98
CA MET A 220 -5.68 -15.54 -11.79
C MET A 220 -6.47 -14.34 -11.28
N ASP A 221 -6.43 -14.09 -9.97
CA ASP A 221 -6.90 -12.84 -9.42
C ASP A 221 -5.93 -11.69 -9.77
N VAL A 222 -6.37 -10.46 -9.52
CA VAL A 222 -5.61 -9.25 -9.86
C VAL A 222 -4.26 -9.19 -9.14
N ASN A 223 -4.18 -9.65 -7.88
CA ASN A 223 -2.90 -9.73 -7.18
C ASN A 223 -1.99 -10.79 -7.79
N GLY A 224 -2.53 -11.93 -8.20
CA GLY A 224 -1.77 -12.96 -8.91
C GLY A 224 -1.13 -12.43 -10.20
N VAL A 225 -1.91 -11.72 -11.03
CA VAL A 225 -1.41 -11.13 -12.28
C VAL A 225 -0.35 -10.06 -12.03
N ILE A 226 -0.63 -9.11 -11.13
CA ILE A 226 0.31 -8.02 -10.81
C ILE A 226 1.59 -8.58 -10.20
N THR A 227 1.49 -9.56 -9.30
CA THR A 227 2.66 -10.20 -8.69
C THR A 227 3.53 -10.87 -9.75
N LYS A 228 2.93 -11.61 -10.68
CA LYS A 228 3.66 -12.31 -11.74
C LYS A 228 4.29 -11.35 -12.75
N ALA A 229 3.56 -10.31 -13.16
CA ALA A 229 3.98 -9.43 -14.24
C ALA A 229 4.87 -8.26 -13.79
N ILE A 230 4.69 -7.78 -12.55
CA ILE A 230 5.30 -6.54 -12.07
C ILE A 230 6.09 -6.80 -10.79
N THR A 231 5.43 -7.23 -9.70
CA THR A 231 6.06 -7.27 -8.38
C THR A 231 7.24 -8.24 -8.33
N GLY A 232 7.11 -9.44 -8.91
CA GLY A 232 8.17 -10.45 -8.92
C GLY A 232 9.43 -9.96 -9.64
N PRO A 233 9.35 -9.53 -10.92
CA PRO A 233 10.49 -8.97 -11.64
C PRO A 233 11.11 -7.75 -10.96
N LEU A 234 10.29 -6.80 -10.48
CA LEU A 234 10.80 -5.60 -9.81
C LEU A 234 11.49 -5.96 -8.50
N SER A 235 10.90 -6.84 -7.68
CA SER A 235 11.49 -7.31 -6.43
C SER A 235 12.86 -7.92 -6.67
N HIS A 236 13.03 -8.73 -7.72
CA HIS A 236 14.33 -9.31 -8.04
C HIS A 236 15.40 -8.24 -8.36
N ILE A 237 15.00 -7.17 -9.05
CA ILE A 237 15.89 -6.06 -9.38
C ILE A 237 16.19 -5.22 -8.13
N THR A 238 15.17 -4.85 -7.35
CA THR A 238 15.30 -3.91 -6.22
C THR A 238 15.98 -4.55 -5.00
N THR A 239 15.83 -5.85 -4.80
CA THR A 239 16.48 -6.60 -3.71
C THR A 239 17.84 -7.19 -4.11
N GLY A 240 18.12 -7.29 -5.42
CA GLY A 240 19.42 -7.71 -5.92
C GLY A 240 20.50 -6.65 -5.66
N LEU A 241 21.71 -7.10 -5.30
CA LEU A 241 22.82 -6.20 -4.94
C LEU A 241 23.08 -5.07 -5.97
N PRO A 242 23.13 -5.32 -7.30
CA PRO A 242 23.37 -4.25 -8.27
C PRO A 242 22.25 -3.20 -8.30
N GLY A 243 20.98 -3.64 -8.25
CA GLY A 243 19.84 -2.73 -8.30
C GLY A 243 19.68 -1.94 -7.00
N PHE A 244 19.88 -2.58 -5.85
CA PHE A 244 19.87 -1.91 -4.55
C PHE A 244 20.93 -0.81 -4.47
N ILE A 245 22.18 -1.10 -4.89
CA ILE A 245 23.27 -0.12 -4.95
C ILE A 245 22.90 1.03 -5.88
N LEU A 246 22.36 0.74 -7.07
CA LEU A 246 22.01 1.77 -8.06
C LEU A 246 20.93 2.72 -7.50
N ILE A 247 19.83 2.18 -6.97
CA ILE A 247 18.72 2.98 -6.47
C ILE A 247 19.17 3.83 -5.28
N THR A 248 19.91 3.24 -4.34
CA THR A 248 20.42 3.95 -3.16
C THR A 248 21.43 5.04 -3.55
N SER A 249 22.28 4.78 -4.54
CA SER A 249 23.24 5.78 -5.06
C SER A 249 22.52 6.95 -5.72
N ILE A 250 21.46 6.68 -6.50
CA ILE A 250 20.64 7.74 -7.11
C ILE A 250 19.91 8.55 -6.03
N ALA A 251 19.35 7.89 -5.02
CA ALA A 251 18.68 8.57 -3.90
C ALA A 251 19.64 9.50 -3.15
N ASN A 252 20.87 9.04 -2.86
CA ASN A 252 21.92 9.87 -2.24
C ASN A 252 22.39 11.01 -3.14
N LEU A 253 22.48 10.79 -4.46
CA LEU A 253 22.80 11.86 -5.41
C LEU A 253 21.70 12.93 -5.41
N PHE A 254 20.44 12.53 -5.37
CA PHE A 254 19.29 13.43 -5.34
C PHE A 254 19.21 14.22 -4.03
N PHE A 255 19.68 13.63 -2.92
CA PHE A 255 19.89 14.35 -1.67
C PHE A 255 20.87 15.51 -1.82
N GLY A 256 21.94 15.36 -2.60
CA GLY A 256 22.86 16.45 -2.96
C GLY A 256 22.20 17.62 -3.72
N PHE A 257 21.02 17.41 -4.31
CA PHE A 257 20.20 18.44 -4.97
C PHE A 257 19.03 18.94 -4.08
N GLY A 258 19.02 18.60 -2.78
CA GLY A 258 18.00 19.03 -1.83
C GLY A 258 16.72 18.18 -1.82
N ILE A 259 16.69 17.03 -2.51
CA ILE A 259 15.56 16.10 -2.45
C ILE A 259 15.82 15.07 -1.37
N HIS A 260 15.00 15.06 -0.31
CA HIS A 260 15.17 14.11 0.79
C HIS A 260 15.13 12.66 0.27
N GLN A 261 16.10 11.83 0.69
CA GLN A 261 16.28 10.46 0.20
C GLN A 261 14.99 9.61 0.27
N ALA A 262 14.21 9.76 1.35
CA ALA A 262 12.96 9.05 1.58
C ALA A 262 11.90 9.28 0.49
N VAL A 263 11.97 10.38 -0.26
CA VAL A 263 11.07 10.62 -1.41
C VAL A 263 11.30 9.57 -2.50
N ILE A 264 12.56 9.20 -2.72
CA ILE A 264 12.97 8.29 -3.80
C ILE A 264 13.07 6.87 -3.27
N SER A 265 13.88 6.65 -2.24
CA SER A 265 14.07 5.31 -1.66
C SER A 265 12.77 4.79 -1.07
N GLY A 266 12.04 5.60 -0.31
CA GLY A 266 10.81 5.16 0.33
C GLY A 266 9.71 4.79 -0.68
N SER A 267 9.52 5.62 -1.70
CA SER A 267 8.50 5.36 -2.72
C SER A 267 8.84 4.18 -3.66
N LEU A 268 10.13 3.86 -3.85
CA LEU A 268 10.57 2.84 -4.81
C LEU A 268 11.02 1.53 -4.18
N LEU A 269 11.53 1.54 -2.95
CA LEU A 269 12.08 0.37 -2.28
C LEU A 269 11.14 -0.18 -1.21
N ASP A 270 10.51 0.67 -0.39
CA ASP A 270 9.65 0.22 0.72
C ASP A 270 8.50 -0.72 0.29
N PRO A 271 7.90 -0.62 -0.92
CA PRO A 271 6.93 -1.61 -1.37
C PRO A 271 7.49 -3.04 -1.56
N PHE A 272 8.81 -3.21 -1.57
CA PHE A 272 9.52 -4.46 -1.84
C PHE A 272 10.40 -4.95 -0.68
N LEU A 273 10.51 -4.15 0.39
CA LEU A 273 11.32 -4.42 1.59
C LEU A 273 10.43 -4.72 2.79
#